data_AF-A0A1G9WLY9-F1
#
_entry.id   AF-A0A1G9WLY9-F1
#
_cell.length_a   1.000
_cell.length_b   1.000
_cell.length_c   1.000
_cell.angle_alpha   90.00
_cell.angle_beta   90.00
_cell.angle_gamma   90.00
#
_symmetry.space_group_name_H-M   'P 1'
#
loop_
_entity.id
_entity.type
_entity.pdbx_description
1 polymer ?
#
loop_
_entity_poly.entity_id
_entity_poly.type
_entity_poly.pdbx_seq_one_letter_code
_entity_poly.pdbx_strand_id
1 'polypeptide(L)'
;MELTEEQKIVIEKIKDRKITDIYSYITEIYQPEAFKYDEDKIEAKKKEDYEKNIDKIDPYLSKQQKVNMQHDLLRGNSFAYSDYTEDEIEEMKRKMSNYKVNYSDFDKKIVVKGENIKINTLREEVFLIENLYTKVLEFLSLWNLLEKHQLILSIPKKITKNDAKIFFSKISKSDSLLGNQIKVDEEIIPSNVIKLSPIEFNLPGSFNEKHFYKKSDIEYENVQLGIDKESLMVVESHIDKKILVLPNLLTFVQDKYKTSDEKKYFSEKKRANFAIGTSILIAIISFGLSYYLAVDSTRFWKENEQNRKEQSTIMNSNLENINDILLEANQELEEIRDSIQNGNEDLYEKINQVNTSMNTIKEDIEAISER
;
A
#
# COMPACT_ATOMS: atom_id res chain seq x y z
N MET A 1 -0.87 -0.96 7.52
CA MET A 1 -1.15 -1.25 6.11
C MET A 1 0.18 -1.09 5.39
N GLU A 2 0.76 -2.18 4.90
CA GLU A 2 1.99 -2.07 4.12
C GLU A 2 1.62 -1.77 2.67
N LEU A 3 1.93 -0.54 2.24
CA LEU A 3 1.74 -0.08 0.88
C LEU A 3 3.08 -0.06 0.15
N THR A 4 3.07 -0.50 -1.11
CA THR A 4 4.22 -0.32 -2.01
C THR A 4 4.40 1.16 -2.38
N GLU A 5 5.59 1.54 -2.83
CA GLU A 5 5.85 2.92 -3.28
C GLU A 5 4.95 3.30 -4.47
N GLU A 6 4.69 2.37 -5.39
CA GLU A 6 3.76 2.59 -6.50
C GLU A 6 2.33 2.86 -6.03
N GLN A 7 1.83 2.08 -5.05
CA GLN A 7 0.51 2.30 -4.48
C GLN A 7 0.41 3.67 -3.79
N LYS A 8 1.48 4.12 -3.12
CA LYS A 8 1.53 5.47 -2.53
C LYS A 8 1.44 6.55 -3.60
N ILE A 9 2.16 6.40 -4.72
CA ILE A 9 2.08 7.33 -5.86
C ILE A 9 0.65 7.38 -6.40
N VAL A 10 -0.01 6.24 -6.57
CA VAL A 10 -1.40 6.19 -7.01
C VAL A 10 -2.32 6.91 -6.03
N ILE A 11 -2.14 6.70 -4.72
CA ILE A 11 -2.91 7.40 -3.68
C ILE A 11 -2.71 8.92 -3.74
N GLU A 12 -1.48 9.40 -3.92
CA GLU A 12 -1.20 10.84 -4.07
C GLU A 12 -1.93 11.42 -5.29
N LYS A 13 -1.94 10.69 -6.41
CA LYS A 13 -2.65 11.11 -7.62
C LYS A 13 -4.18 11.07 -7.45
N ILE A 14 -4.71 10.12 -6.69
CA ILE A 14 -6.13 10.09 -6.28
C ILE A 14 -6.45 11.31 -5.41
N LYS A 15 -5.62 11.59 -4.39
CA LYS A 15 -5.75 12.74 -3.49
C LYS A 15 -5.82 14.06 -4.27
N ASP A 16 -4.97 14.20 -5.28
CA ASP A 16 -4.92 15.36 -6.17
C ASP A 16 -6.04 15.38 -7.23
N ARG A 17 -6.94 14.38 -7.21
CA ARG A 17 -8.05 14.20 -8.17
C ARG A 17 -7.62 14.01 -9.62
N LYS A 18 -6.39 13.54 -9.83
CA LYS A 18 -5.87 13.16 -11.16
C LYS A 18 -6.31 11.77 -11.57
N ILE A 19 -6.47 10.88 -10.59
CA ILE A 19 -7.01 9.53 -10.77
C ILE A 19 -8.38 9.49 -10.11
N THR A 20 -9.42 9.39 -10.94
CA THR A 20 -10.82 9.38 -10.51
C THR A 20 -11.57 8.14 -10.95
N ASP A 21 -11.02 7.31 -11.82
CA ASP A 21 -11.61 6.10 -12.37
C ASP A 21 -10.52 5.24 -13.05
N ILE A 22 -10.91 4.11 -13.62
CA ILE A 22 -9.98 3.19 -14.29
C ILE A 22 -9.31 3.85 -15.49
N TYR A 23 -10.07 4.59 -16.30
CA TYR A 23 -9.54 5.30 -17.46
C TYR A 23 -8.42 6.29 -17.06
N SER A 24 -8.71 7.17 -16.09
CA SER A 24 -7.76 8.16 -15.59
C SER A 24 -6.55 7.52 -14.88
N TYR A 25 -6.74 6.41 -14.15
CA TYR A 25 -5.63 5.62 -13.60
C TYR A 25 -4.67 5.18 -14.70
N ILE A 26 -5.21 4.55 -15.74
CA ILE A 26 -4.42 4.04 -16.85
C ILE A 26 -3.67 5.16 -17.57
N THR A 27 -4.35 6.27 -17.87
CA THR A 27 -3.73 7.37 -18.61
C THR A 27 -2.71 8.15 -17.79
N GLU A 28 -2.97 8.35 -16.49
CA GLU A 28 -2.08 9.15 -15.63
C GLU A 28 -0.82 8.38 -15.22
N ILE A 29 -0.94 7.07 -14.97
CA ILE A 29 0.17 6.24 -14.48
C ILE A 29 1.01 5.69 -15.63
N TYR A 30 0.37 5.16 -16.68
CA TYR A 30 1.08 4.42 -17.73
C TYR A 30 1.28 5.20 -19.01
N GLN A 31 0.58 6.33 -19.21
CA GLN A 31 0.66 7.18 -20.40
C GLN A 31 0.69 6.35 -21.70
N PRO A 32 -0.35 5.53 -21.92
CA PRO A 32 -0.32 4.50 -22.96
C PRO A 32 -0.19 5.10 -24.35
N GLU A 33 0.45 4.35 -25.24
CA GLU A 33 0.60 4.72 -26.65
C GLU A 33 -0.80 4.79 -27.30
N ALA A 34 -1.10 5.93 -27.90
CA ALA A 34 -2.28 6.11 -28.72
C ALA A 34 -2.06 5.47 -30.10
N PHE A 35 -2.98 4.63 -30.53
CA PHE A 35 -2.93 3.94 -31.81
C PHE A 35 -4.17 4.24 -32.63
N LYS A 36 -3.96 4.55 -33.91
CA LYS A 36 -5.00 4.68 -34.94
C LYS A 36 -4.49 4.05 -36.22
N TYR A 37 -5.39 3.46 -37.00
CA TYR A 37 -5.06 3.04 -38.35
C TYR A 37 -4.82 4.24 -39.27
N ASP A 38 -3.87 4.06 -40.19
CA ASP A 38 -3.45 5.06 -41.16
C ASP A 38 -4.18 4.83 -42.48
N GLU A 39 -5.12 5.73 -42.79
CA GLU A 39 -5.96 5.67 -43.99
C GLU A 39 -5.12 5.74 -45.27
N ASP A 40 -4.20 6.69 -45.36
CA ASP A 40 -3.36 6.91 -46.55
C ASP A 40 -2.49 5.68 -46.84
N LYS A 41 -1.97 5.05 -45.79
CA LYS A 41 -1.18 3.82 -45.90
C LYS A 41 -2.03 2.63 -46.38
N ILE A 42 -3.28 2.53 -45.95
CA ILE A 42 -4.20 1.49 -46.41
C ILE A 42 -4.54 1.71 -47.89
N GLU A 43 -4.89 2.94 -48.28
CA GLU A 43 -5.18 3.27 -49.68
C GLU A 43 -3.99 2.99 -50.60
N ALA A 44 -2.78 3.36 -50.17
CA ALA A 44 -1.56 3.09 -50.93
C ALA A 44 -1.32 1.60 -51.16
N LYS A 45 -1.55 0.76 -50.15
CA LYS A 45 -1.43 -0.70 -50.27
C LYS A 45 -2.52 -1.31 -51.14
N LYS A 46 -3.76 -0.82 -51.06
CA LYS A 46 -4.85 -1.25 -51.93
C LYS A 46 -4.52 -0.96 -53.39
N LYS A 47 -3.97 0.23 -53.66
CA LYS A 47 -3.50 0.62 -54.99
C LYS A 47 -2.37 -0.28 -55.49
N GLU A 48 -1.37 -0.57 -54.65
CA GLU A 48 -0.27 -1.49 -54.99
C GLU A 48 -0.77 -2.91 -55.31
N ASP A 49 -1.72 -3.43 -54.53
CA ASP A 49 -2.32 -4.75 -54.76
C ASP A 49 -3.11 -4.79 -56.08
N TYR A 50 -3.82 -3.70 -56.42
CA TYR A 50 -4.50 -3.56 -57.72
C TYR A 50 -3.50 -3.58 -58.87
N GLU A 51 -2.46 -2.73 -58.83
CA GLU A 51 -1.43 -2.65 -59.88
C GLU A 51 -0.72 -3.99 -60.09
N LYS A 52 -0.50 -4.78 -59.03
CA LYS A 52 0.10 -6.13 -59.13
C LYS A 52 -0.82 -7.19 -59.74
N ASN A 53 -2.14 -7.00 -59.64
CA ASN A 53 -3.12 -8.00 -60.08
C ASN A 53 -3.86 -7.60 -61.36
N ILE A 54 -3.63 -6.40 -61.91
CA ILE A 54 -4.33 -5.88 -63.10
C ILE A 54 -4.23 -6.85 -64.29
N ASP A 55 -3.04 -7.42 -64.53
CA ASP A 55 -2.79 -8.38 -65.60
C ASP A 55 -3.54 -9.72 -65.43
N LYS A 56 -4.02 -10.02 -64.22
CA LYS A 56 -4.84 -11.20 -63.93
C LYS A 56 -6.34 -10.89 -63.92
N ILE A 57 -6.68 -9.67 -63.52
CA ILE A 57 -8.04 -9.14 -63.43
C ILE A 57 -8.65 -9.00 -64.82
N ASP A 58 -7.94 -8.35 -65.75
CA ASP A 58 -8.46 -8.09 -67.08
C ASP A 58 -8.79 -9.39 -67.85
N PRO A 59 -7.92 -10.43 -67.85
CA PRO A 59 -8.26 -11.72 -68.45
C PRO A 59 -9.38 -12.46 -67.71
N TYR A 60 -9.52 -12.29 -66.40
CA TYR A 60 -10.58 -12.94 -65.63
C TYR A 60 -11.95 -12.35 -65.99
N LEU A 61 -12.08 -11.02 -65.98
CA LEU A 61 -13.30 -10.33 -66.38
C LEU A 61 -13.65 -10.59 -67.85
N SER A 62 -12.65 -10.58 -68.73
CA SER A 62 -12.85 -10.86 -70.18
C SER A 62 -13.28 -12.30 -70.47
N LYS A 63 -12.94 -13.26 -69.58
CA LYS A 63 -13.42 -14.66 -69.69
C LYS A 63 -14.88 -14.80 -69.27
N GLN A 64 -15.34 -14.00 -68.30
CA GLN A 64 -16.75 -13.95 -67.89
C GLN A 64 -17.65 -13.38 -69.00
N GLN A 65 -17.11 -12.48 -69.84
CA GLN A 65 -17.82 -11.93 -71.01
C GLN A 65 -18.04 -12.95 -72.16
N LYS A 66 -17.26 -14.05 -72.20
CA LYS A 66 -17.19 -14.95 -73.37
C LYS A 66 -18.08 -16.18 -73.29
N VAL A 67 -18.92 -16.33 -72.25
CA VAL A 67 -19.75 -17.53 -72.06
C VAL A 67 -21.08 -17.44 -72.82
N ASN A 68 -21.01 -17.19 -74.12
CA ASN A 68 -22.15 -17.41 -75.01
C ASN A 68 -22.45 -18.92 -75.09
N MET A 69 -23.48 -19.42 -74.39
CA MET A 69 -24.06 -20.73 -74.71
C MET A 69 -25.33 -20.55 -75.55
N GLN A 70 -25.28 -21.06 -76.78
CA GLN A 70 -26.50 -21.40 -77.52
C GLN A 70 -27.31 -22.40 -76.69
N HIS A 71 -28.55 -22.02 -76.38
CA HIS A 71 -29.56 -22.91 -75.85
C HIS A 71 -29.91 -23.97 -76.89
N ASP A 72 -29.50 -25.22 -76.66
CA ASP A 72 -30.18 -26.38 -77.27
C ASP A 72 -31.16 -26.94 -76.24
N LEU A 73 -32.43 -26.61 -76.39
CA LEU A 73 -33.52 -26.93 -75.46
C LEU A 73 -33.81 -28.45 -75.33
N LEU A 74 -33.06 -29.30 -76.01
CA LEU A 74 -33.33 -30.75 -76.12
C LEU A 74 -32.55 -31.64 -75.14
N ARG A 75 -31.55 -31.14 -74.40
CA ARG A 75 -30.79 -31.96 -73.43
C ARG A 75 -30.64 -31.22 -72.11
N GLY A 76 -31.57 -31.47 -71.18
CA GLY A 76 -31.70 -30.80 -69.90
C GLY A 76 -30.53 -30.99 -68.92
N ASN A 77 -29.43 -30.27 -69.13
CA ASN A 77 -28.44 -29.93 -68.11
C ASN A 77 -28.17 -28.42 -68.17
N SER A 78 -28.75 -27.66 -67.23
CA SER A 78 -28.59 -26.21 -67.16
C SER A 78 -27.47 -25.82 -66.19
N PHE A 79 -26.39 -25.25 -66.73
CA PHE A 79 -25.52 -24.35 -65.96
C PHE A 79 -25.75 -22.94 -66.49
N ALA A 80 -26.40 -22.09 -65.68
CA ALA A 80 -26.51 -20.67 -65.96
C ALA A 80 -25.18 -20.01 -65.57
N TYR A 81 -24.41 -19.56 -66.56
CA TYR A 81 -23.33 -18.61 -66.35
C TYR A 81 -23.85 -17.24 -66.72
N SER A 82 -23.66 -16.25 -65.84
CA SER A 82 -24.12 -14.88 -66.06
C SER A 82 -23.22 -14.20 -67.09
N ASP A 83 -23.76 -13.89 -68.26
CA ASP A 83 -23.12 -12.96 -69.19
C ASP A 83 -23.19 -11.56 -68.59
N TYR A 84 -22.05 -11.04 -68.13
CA TYR A 84 -21.96 -9.63 -67.76
C TYR A 84 -21.87 -8.80 -69.04
N THR A 85 -22.70 -7.77 -69.13
CA THR A 85 -22.63 -6.74 -70.16
C THR A 85 -21.32 -5.96 -70.11
N GLU A 86 -20.95 -5.28 -71.19
CA GLU A 86 -19.77 -4.41 -71.22
C GLU A 86 -19.85 -3.32 -70.13
N ASP A 87 -21.03 -2.73 -69.93
CA ASP A 87 -21.29 -1.74 -68.88
C ASP A 87 -21.07 -2.31 -67.46
N GLU A 88 -21.51 -3.54 -67.20
CA GLU A 88 -21.30 -4.21 -65.91
C GLU A 88 -19.82 -4.53 -65.66
N ILE A 89 -19.08 -4.93 -66.70
CA ILE A 89 -17.62 -5.17 -66.63
C ILE A 89 -16.88 -3.85 -66.36
N GLU A 90 -17.26 -2.78 -67.04
CA GLU A 90 -16.68 -1.45 -66.80
C GLU A 90 -16.99 -0.95 -65.38
N GLU A 91 -18.21 -1.18 -64.89
CA GLU A 91 -18.56 -0.88 -63.50
C GLU A 91 -17.72 -1.69 -62.50
N MET A 92 -17.48 -2.98 -62.77
CA MET A 92 -16.60 -3.83 -61.94
C MET A 92 -15.15 -3.34 -61.96
N LYS A 93 -14.61 -2.95 -63.13
CA LYS A 93 -13.28 -2.34 -63.22
C LYS A 93 -13.20 -1.02 -62.44
N ARG A 94 -14.25 -0.21 -62.50
CA ARG A 94 -14.35 1.03 -61.71
C ARG A 94 -14.42 0.76 -60.21
N LYS A 95 -15.13 -0.29 -59.78
CA LYS A 95 -15.18 -0.70 -58.37
C LYS A 95 -13.82 -1.21 -57.88
N MET A 96 -13.12 -2.03 -58.67
CA MET A 96 -11.79 -2.52 -58.30
C MET A 96 -10.71 -1.42 -58.24
N SER A 97 -10.80 -0.42 -59.14
CA SER A 97 -9.87 0.73 -59.14
C SER A 97 -10.25 1.82 -58.13
N ASN A 98 -11.32 1.60 -57.35
CA ASN A 98 -11.67 2.47 -56.23
C ASN A 98 -10.91 2.04 -54.97
N TYR A 99 -9.83 2.76 -54.67
CA TYR A 99 -8.97 2.47 -53.52
C TYR A 99 -9.49 3.01 -52.19
N LYS A 100 -10.63 3.71 -52.19
CA LYS A 100 -11.21 4.30 -50.97
C LYS A 100 -11.36 3.27 -49.88
N VAL A 101 -10.98 3.65 -48.67
CA VAL A 101 -11.08 2.76 -47.50
C VAL A 101 -12.54 2.55 -47.11
N ASN A 102 -12.91 1.29 -46.88
CA ASN A 102 -14.18 0.94 -46.29
C ASN A 102 -14.15 1.16 -44.77
N TYR A 103 -14.69 2.27 -44.32
CA TYR A 103 -14.72 2.66 -42.91
C TYR A 103 -15.42 1.63 -42.01
N SER A 104 -16.38 0.84 -42.52
CA SER A 104 -17.11 -0.14 -41.71
C SER A 104 -16.22 -1.26 -41.21
N ASP A 105 -15.14 -1.57 -41.93
CA ASP A 105 -14.21 -2.63 -41.57
C ASP A 105 -13.47 -2.31 -40.27
N PHE A 106 -13.29 -1.01 -39.98
CA PHE A 106 -12.59 -0.49 -38.80
C PHE A 106 -13.52 -0.26 -37.60
N ASP A 107 -14.81 -0.58 -37.73
CA ASP A 107 -15.76 -0.46 -36.65
C ASP A 107 -15.62 -1.62 -35.66
N LYS A 108 -15.07 -1.33 -34.48
CA LYS A 108 -14.99 -2.28 -33.36
C LYS A 108 -16.13 -2.00 -32.38
N LYS A 109 -16.90 -3.05 -32.08
CA LYS A 109 -17.96 -3.00 -31.07
C LYS A 109 -17.44 -3.64 -29.79
N ILE A 110 -17.62 -2.94 -28.68
CA ILE A 110 -17.33 -3.43 -27.33
C ILE A 110 -18.61 -3.33 -26.52
N VAL A 111 -18.94 -4.39 -25.79
CA VAL A 111 -20.03 -4.38 -24.81
C VAL A 111 -19.41 -4.15 -23.44
N VAL A 112 -19.81 -3.06 -22.78
CA VAL A 112 -19.38 -2.74 -21.41
C VAL A 112 -20.63 -2.64 -20.56
N LYS A 113 -20.82 -3.58 -19.63
CA LYS A 113 -21.98 -3.60 -18.72
C LYS A 113 -23.33 -3.48 -19.46
N GLY A 114 -23.47 -4.22 -20.57
CA GLY A 114 -24.66 -4.19 -21.44
C GLY A 114 -24.75 -2.97 -22.37
N GLU A 115 -23.90 -1.95 -22.23
CA GLU A 115 -23.83 -0.83 -23.17
C GLU A 115 -22.99 -1.19 -24.40
N ASN A 116 -23.59 -1.04 -25.58
CA ASN A 116 -22.91 -1.26 -26.86
C ASN A 116 -22.16 0.02 -27.30
N ILE A 117 -20.84 -0.03 -27.22
CA ILE A 117 -19.97 1.08 -27.60
C ILE A 117 -19.29 0.75 -28.93
N LYS A 118 -19.46 1.64 -29.92
CA LYS A 118 -18.85 1.53 -31.23
C LYS A 118 -17.69 2.52 -31.36
N ILE A 119 -16.50 2.01 -31.69
CA ILE A 119 -15.27 2.78 -31.91
C ILE A 119 -14.78 2.49 -33.32
N ASN A 120 -14.59 3.54 -34.12
CA ASN A 120 -13.98 3.40 -35.44
C ASN A 120 -12.48 3.65 -35.32
N THR A 121 -11.67 2.60 -35.43
CA THR A 121 -10.21 2.65 -35.16
C THR A 121 -9.40 3.35 -36.25
N LEU A 122 -10.05 3.81 -37.33
CA LEU A 122 -9.46 4.64 -38.37
C LEU A 122 -9.73 6.14 -38.12
N ARG A 123 -10.77 6.48 -37.35
CA ARG A 123 -11.10 7.87 -36.96
C ARG A 123 -10.73 8.21 -35.52
N GLU A 124 -10.82 7.23 -34.62
CA GLU A 124 -10.63 7.40 -33.20
C GLU A 124 -9.38 6.62 -32.75
N GLU A 125 -8.54 7.28 -31.95
CA GLU A 125 -7.42 6.64 -31.28
C GLU A 125 -7.90 5.71 -30.16
N VAL A 126 -7.20 4.60 -30.00
CA VAL A 126 -7.32 3.64 -28.88
C VAL A 126 -6.01 3.57 -28.13
N PHE A 127 -6.05 3.12 -26.87
CA PHE A 127 -4.87 3.02 -26.03
C PHE A 127 -4.39 1.59 -25.94
N LEU A 128 -3.11 1.36 -26.25
CA LEU A 128 -2.50 0.04 -26.19
C LEU A 128 -1.71 -0.11 -24.90
N ILE A 129 -2.10 -1.07 -24.07
CA ILE A 129 -1.53 -1.27 -22.74
C ILE A 129 -1.08 -2.71 -22.60
N GLU A 130 0.20 -2.91 -22.37
CA GLU A 130 0.75 -4.21 -22.02
C GLU A 130 0.32 -4.61 -20.60
N ASN A 131 -0.05 -5.88 -20.42
CA ASN A 131 -0.48 -6.45 -19.14
C ASN A 131 -1.60 -5.66 -18.45
N LEU A 132 -2.60 -5.20 -19.23
CA LEU A 132 -3.72 -4.42 -18.72
C LEU A 132 -4.43 -5.11 -17.56
N TYR A 133 -4.67 -6.41 -17.67
CA TYR A 133 -5.36 -7.22 -16.65
C TYR A 133 -4.72 -7.05 -15.26
N THR A 134 -3.41 -7.27 -15.16
CA THR A 134 -2.68 -7.18 -13.90
C THR A 134 -2.72 -5.78 -13.31
N LYS A 135 -2.48 -4.76 -14.15
CA LYS A 135 -2.48 -3.35 -13.73
C LYS A 135 -3.82 -2.91 -13.18
N VAL A 136 -4.89 -3.30 -13.87
CA VAL A 136 -6.27 -3.01 -13.45
C VAL A 136 -6.60 -3.75 -12.16
N LEU A 137 -6.24 -5.03 -12.04
CA LEU A 137 -6.49 -5.82 -10.83
C LEU A 137 -5.80 -5.24 -9.59
N GLU A 138 -4.55 -4.79 -9.74
CA GLU A 138 -3.80 -4.10 -8.69
C GLU A 138 -4.49 -2.80 -8.26
N PHE A 139 -4.95 -2.01 -9.24
CA PHE A 139 -5.67 -0.78 -8.97
C PHE A 139 -7.01 -1.01 -8.26
N LEU A 140 -7.80 -1.99 -8.71
CA LEU A 140 -9.07 -2.34 -8.05
C LEU A 140 -8.84 -2.86 -6.63
N SER A 141 -7.77 -3.61 -6.40
CA SER A 141 -7.38 -4.07 -5.06
C SER A 141 -7.08 -2.87 -4.15
N LEU A 142 -6.33 -1.88 -4.65
CA LEU A 142 -6.07 -0.63 -3.93
C LEU A 142 -7.35 0.17 -3.71
N TRP A 143 -8.21 0.31 -4.73
CA TRP A 143 -9.50 0.99 -4.62
C TRP A 143 -10.34 0.39 -3.50
N ASN A 144 -10.54 -0.93 -3.50
CA ASN A 144 -11.31 -1.64 -2.48
C ASN A 144 -10.71 -1.46 -1.08
N LEU A 145 -9.38 -1.43 -0.97
CA LEU A 145 -8.68 -1.19 0.29
C LEU A 145 -8.96 0.23 0.82
N LEU A 146 -8.86 1.25 -0.03
CA LEU A 146 -9.15 2.63 0.33
C LEU A 146 -10.62 2.84 0.72
N GLU A 147 -11.55 2.17 0.02
CA GLU A 147 -12.99 2.20 0.32
C GLU A 147 -13.29 1.52 1.66
N LYS A 148 -12.69 0.35 1.93
CA LYS A 148 -12.81 -0.38 3.20
C LYS A 148 -12.39 0.49 4.39
N HIS A 149 -11.34 1.29 4.23
CA HIS A 149 -10.86 2.22 5.25
C HIS A 149 -11.56 3.58 5.23
N GLN A 150 -12.65 3.74 4.45
CA GLN A 150 -13.43 4.97 4.35
C GLN A 150 -12.57 6.19 3.99
N LEU A 151 -11.57 5.97 3.12
CA LEU A 151 -10.70 7.03 2.60
C LEU A 151 -11.25 7.58 1.27
N ILE A 152 -12.03 6.78 0.56
CA ILE A 152 -12.72 7.17 -0.67
C ILE A 152 -14.16 6.66 -0.66
N LEU A 153 -15.00 7.21 -1.53
CA LEU A 153 -16.31 6.66 -1.87
C LEU A 153 -16.38 6.36 -3.36
N SER A 154 -17.01 5.25 -3.71
CA SER A 154 -17.35 4.95 -5.10
C SER A 154 -18.72 5.54 -5.42
N ILE A 155 -18.78 6.47 -6.36
CA ILE A 155 -20.03 7.08 -6.82
C ILE A 155 -20.30 6.70 -8.28
N PRO A 156 -21.57 6.57 -8.69
CA PRO A 156 -21.91 6.22 -10.07
C PRO A 156 -21.37 7.25 -11.07
N LYS A 157 -20.93 6.75 -12.24
CA LYS A 157 -20.47 7.49 -13.41
C LYS A 157 -21.08 6.85 -14.65
N LYS A 158 -21.43 7.66 -15.64
CA LYS A 158 -21.83 7.17 -16.97
C LYS A 158 -20.61 6.62 -17.71
N ILE A 159 -20.76 5.44 -18.32
CA ILE A 159 -19.73 4.85 -19.17
C ILE A 159 -19.60 5.68 -20.46
N THR A 160 -18.38 5.99 -20.85
CA THR A 160 -18.06 6.79 -22.03
C THR A 160 -17.23 5.97 -23.01
N LYS A 161 -17.12 6.46 -24.25
CA LYS A 161 -16.22 5.87 -25.25
C LYS A 161 -14.76 5.77 -24.76
N ASN A 162 -14.31 6.74 -23.97
CA ASN A 162 -12.94 6.75 -23.46
C ASN A 162 -12.68 5.58 -22.51
N ASP A 163 -13.66 5.21 -21.70
CA ASP A 163 -13.57 4.05 -20.81
C ASP A 163 -13.41 2.75 -21.63
N ALA A 164 -13.99 2.67 -22.84
CA ALA A 164 -13.83 1.50 -23.71
C ALA A 164 -12.51 1.48 -24.51
N LYS A 165 -11.86 2.64 -24.72
CA LYS A 165 -10.63 2.76 -25.54
C LYS A 165 -9.40 2.10 -24.95
N ILE A 166 -9.40 1.77 -23.66
CA ILE A 166 -8.25 1.15 -22.98
C ILE A 166 -8.18 -0.37 -23.15
N PHE A 167 -9.25 -1.02 -23.61
CA PHE A 167 -9.34 -2.48 -23.68
C PHE A 167 -8.84 -3.06 -25.00
N PHE A 168 -8.04 -2.31 -25.76
CA PHE A 168 -7.51 -2.78 -27.05
C PHE A 168 -6.11 -3.35 -26.89
N SER A 169 -5.85 -4.47 -27.56
CA SER A 169 -4.54 -5.12 -27.59
C SER A 169 -4.14 -5.49 -29.03
N LYS A 170 -2.84 -5.58 -29.29
CA LYS A 170 -2.32 -6.08 -30.58
C LYS A 170 -2.46 -7.60 -30.59
N ILE A 171 -3.18 -8.16 -31.55
CA ILE A 171 -3.27 -9.61 -31.77
C ILE A 171 -2.20 -10.04 -32.78
N SER A 172 -1.52 -11.16 -32.51
CA SER A 172 -0.63 -11.79 -33.48
C SER A 172 -1.43 -12.42 -34.63
N LYS A 173 -0.93 -12.39 -35.87
CA LYS A 173 -1.66 -12.98 -37.03
C LYS A 173 -1.99 -14.46 -36.83
N SER A 174 -1.23 -15.21 -36.02
CA SER A 174 -1.51 -16.62 -35.67
C SER A 174 -2.75 -16.79 -34.79
N ASP A 175 -3.03 -15.85 -33.88
CA ASP A 175 -4.18 -15.94 -32.97
C ASP A 175 -5.51 -15.53 -33.66
N SER A 176 -5.44 -14.77 -34.76
CA SER A 176 -6.62 -14.39 -35.56
C SER A 176 -7.33 -15.59 -36.20
N LEU A 177 -6.62 -16.69 -36.45
CA LEU A 177 -7.18 -17.92 -37.00
C LEU A 177 -7.96 -18.73 -35.96
N LEU A 178 -7.63 -18.61 -34.67
CA LEU A 178 -8.36 -19.22 -33.55
C LEU A 178 -9.59 -18.39 -33.15
N GLY A 179 -9.53 -17.06 -33.31
CA GLY A 179 -10.64 -16.14 -33.00
C GLY A 179 -11.88 -16.28 -33.90
N ASN A 180 -11.76 -16.93 -35.06
CA ASN A 180 -12.89 -17.20 -35.95
C ASN A 180 -13.62 -18.53 -35.67
N GLN A 181 -13.19 -19.32 -34.66
CA GLN A 181 -13.85 -20.58 -34.28
C GLN A 181 -14.35 -20.64 -32.84
N ILE A 182 -14.21 -19.57 -32.06
CA ILE A 182 -14.78 -19.49 -30.71
C ILE A 182 -16.05 -18.64 -30.77
N LYS A 183 -17.16 -19.26 -31.19
CA LYS A 183 -18.49 -18.86 -30.72
C LYS A 183 -18.57 -19.26 -29.25
N VAL A 184 -18.33 -18.31 -28.35
CA VAL A 184 -18.68 -18.45 -26.94
C VAL A 184 -19.88 -17.53 -26.71
N ASP A 185 -21.03 -18.17 -26.66
CA ASP A 185 -22.30 -17.80 -26.02
C ASP A 185 -22.52 -16.30 -25.77
N GLU A 186 -23.16 -15.66 -26.75
CA GLU A 186 -24.06 -14.54 -26.49
C GLU A 186 -25.28 -15.07 -25.70
N GLU A 187 -25.67 -14.31 -24.67
CA GLU A 187 -26.83 -14.46 -23.79
C GLU A 187 -27.94 -15.45 -24.21
N ILE A 188 -28.33 -16.30 -23.25
CA ILE A 188 -29.60 -17.02 -23.22
C ILE A 188 -30.74 -16.00 -23.18
N ILE A 189 -31.20 -15.57 -24.36
CA ILE A 189 -32.52 -14.99 -24.56
C ILE A 189 -33.38 -16.10 -25.15
N PRO A 190 -34.50 -16.53 -24.51
CA PRO A 190 -35.39 -17.52 -25.11
C PRO A 190 -36.20 -16.83 -26.21
N SER A 191 -35.59 -16.72 -27.40
CA SER A 191 -36.28 -16.25 -28.59
C SER A 191 -36.26 -17.38 -29.61
N ASN A 192 -37.37 -18.10 -29.70
CA ASN A 192 -37.77 -18.78 -30.91
C ASN A 192 -37.87 -17.75 -32.04
N VAL A 193 -36.75 -17.37 -32.63
CA VAL A 193 -36.67 -16.80 -33.97
C VAL A 193 -35.44 -17.43 -34.59
N ILE A 194 -35.69 -18.48 -35.37
CA ILE A 194 -34.73 -19.02 -36.32
C ILE A 194 -34.35 -17.85 -37.24
N LYS A 195 -33.25 -17.15 -36.94
CA LYS A 195 -32.57 -16.31 -37.92
C LYS A 195 -31.98 -17.29 -38.92
N LEU A 196 -32.70 -17.49 -40.01
CA LEU A 196 -32.14 -17.99 -41.25
C LEU A 196 -30.95 -17.09 -41.59
N SER A 197 -29.74 -17.57 -41.30
CA SER A 197 -28.55 -17.07 -41.97
C SER A 197 -28.85 -17.12 -43.47
N PRO A 198 -28.76 -16.00 -44.22
CA PRO A 198 -28.83 -16.08 -45.66
C PRO A 198 -27.70 -17.05 -46.05
N ILE A 199 -28.08 -18.20 -46.60
CA ILE A 199 -27.13 -19.04 -47.30
C ILE A 199 -26.67 -18.14 -48.44
N GLU A 200 -25.45 -17.62 -48.37
CA GLU A 200 -24.79 -17.01 -49.51
C GLU A 200 -24.65 -18.12 -50.55
N PHE A 201 -25.64 -18.20 -51.43
CA PHE A 201 -25.53 -18.98 -52.65
C PHE A 201 -24.41 -18.31 -53.47
N ASN A 202 -23.19 -18.82 -53.33
CA ASN A 202 -22.14 -18.62 -54.32
C ASN A 202 -22.63 -19.31 -55.59
N LEU A 203 -23.41 -18.59 -56.41
CA LEU A 203 -23.68 -19.01 -57.77
C LEU A 203 -22.33 -19.15 -58.48
N PRO A 204 -22.05 -20.28 -59.15
CA PRO A 204 -20.88 -20.41 -60.01
C PRO A 204 -21.02 -19.42 -61.17
N GLY A 205 -20.48 -18.19 -61.01
CA GLY A 205 -20.62 -17.11 -61.98
C GLY A 205 -20.65 -15.69 -61.37
N SER A 206 -20.91 -15.54 -60.07
CA SER A 206 -20.84 -14.21 -59.44
C SER A 206 -19.38 -13.77 -59.29
N PHE A 207 -19.04 -12.61 -59.86
CA PHE A 207 -17.72 -12.00 -59.75
C PHE A 207 -17.31 -11.86 -58.28
N ASN A 208 -16.16 -12.44 -57.92
CA ASN A 208 -15.68 -12.49 -56.53
C ASN A 208 -14.35 -11.75 -56.38
N GLU A 209 -14.43 -10.49 -55.96
CA GLU A 209 -13.28 -9.59 -55.69
C GLU A 209 -12.25 -10.22 -54.75
N LYS A 210 -12.68 -11.12 -53.85
CA LYS A 210 -11.82 -11.81 -52.87
C LYS A 210 -10.82 -12.78 -53.51
N HIS A 211 -10.90 -13.06 -54.81
CA HIS A 211 -9.87 -13.81 -55.54
C HIS A 211 -8.59 -13.00 -55.76
N PHE A 212 -8.70 -11.67 -55.82
CA PHE A 212 -7.60 -10.78 -56.15
C PHE A 212 -7.17 -9.93 -54.95
N TYR A 213 -8.10 -9.63 -54.05
CA TYR A 213 -7.89 -8.74 -52.91
C TYR A 213 -8.13 -9.43 -51.58
N LYS A 214 -7.70 -8.74 -50.52
CA LYS A 214 -8.02 -9.09 -49.14
C LYS A 214 -9.53 -9.06 -48.89
N LYS A 215 -9.99 -9.83 -47.90
CA LYS A 215 -11.44 -9.90 -47.58
C LYS A 215 -11.95 -8.65 -46.86
N SER A 216 -11.05 -7.92 -46.22
CA SER A 216 -11.34 -6.69 -45.49
C SER A 216 -10.15 -5.73 -45.57
N ASP A 217 -10.43 -4.43 -45.55
CA ASP A 217 -9.42 -3.38 -45.60
C ASP A 217 -8.48 -3.41 -44.37
N ILE A 218 -8.93 -3.95 -43.23
CA ILE A 218 -8.08 -4.19 -42.06
C ILE A 218 -6.90 -5.12 -42.37
N GLU A 219 -7.06 -6.07 -43.29
CA GLU A 219 -6.01 -7.05 -43.61
C GLU A 219 -4.82 -6.43 -44.35
N TYR A 220 -4.97 -5.22 -44.89
CA TYR A 220 -3.85 -4.44 -45.43
C TYR A 220 -2.93 -3.93 -44.32
N GLU A 221 -3.35 -3.92 -43.06
CA GLU A 221 -2.49 -3.56 -41.95
C GLU A 221 -1.78 -4.75 -41.31
N ASN A 222 -0.57 -4.47 -40.80
CA ASN A 222 0.25 -5.50 -40.16
C ASN A 222 -0.21 -5.80 -38.73
N VAL A 223 -0.87 -4.83 -38.10
CA VAL A 223 -1.33 -4.88 -36.72
C VAL A 223 -2.85 -5.06 -36.73
N GLN A 224 -3.33 -6.15 -36.12
CA GLN A 224 -4.75 -6.34 -35.87
C GLN A 224 -5.07 -6.03 -34.42
N LEU A 225 -6.18 -5.33 -34.19
CA LEU A 225 -6.64 -5.00 -32.86
C LEU A 225 -7.65 -6.02 -32.35
N GLY A 226 -7.35 -6.53 -31.16
CA GLY A 226 -8.21 -7.33 -30.31
C GLY A 226 -8.80 -6.55 -29.16
N ILE A 227 -9.79 -7.17 -28.53
CA ILE A 227 -10.38 -6.68 -27.29
C ILE A 227 -9.89 -7.60 -26.18
N ASP A 228 -9.31 -7.02 -25.13
CA ASP A 228 -8.92 -7.73 -23.93
C ASP A 228 -10.17 -8.01 -23.07
N LYS A 229 -10.72 -9.22 -23.26
CA LYS A 229 -11.93 -9.68 -22.58
C LYS A 229 -11.70 -9.92 -21.08
N GLU A 230 -10.50 -10.37 -20.70
CA GLU A 230 -10.19 -10.68 -19.30
C GLU A 230 -10.17 -9.40 -18.47
N SER A 231 -9.51 -8.36 -18.99
CA SER A 231 -9.53 -7.03 -18.37
C SER A 231 -10.96 -6.47 -18.26
N LEU A 232 -11.78 -6.64 -19.30
CA LEU A 232 -13.19 -6.21 -19.28
C LEU A 232 -14.02 -6.89 -18.19
N MET A 233 -13.84 -8.20 -17.98
CA MET A 233 -14.55 -8.94 -16.94
C MET A 233 -14.19 -8.45 -15.54
N VAL A 234 -12.90 -8.17 -15.29
CA VAL A 234 -12.43 -7.72 -13.96
C VAL A 234 -12.96 -6.33 -13.61
N VAL A 235 -13.11 -5.43 -14.60
CA VAL A 235 -13.59 -4.07 -14.34
C VAL A 235 -15.10 -3.93 -14.23
N GLU A 236 -15.87 -4.96 -14.57
CA GLU A 236 -17.31 -4.85 -14.79
C GLU A 236 -18.05 -4.19 -13.60
N SER A 237 -17.60 -4.49 -12.37
CA SER A 237 -18.20 -3.95 -11.14
C SER A 237 -17.76 -2.53 -10.76
N HIS A 238 -16.77 -1.95 -11.44
CA HIS A 238 -16.19 -0.63 -11.14
C HIS A 238 -16.14 0.33 -12.34
N ILE A 239 -16.35 -0.14 -13.57
CA ILE A 239 -16.24 0.68 -14.79
C ILE A 239 -17.27 1.82 -14.85
N ASP A 240 -18.42 1.64 -14.22
CA ASP A 240 -19.48 2.65 -14.07
C ASP A 240 -19.37 3.44 -12.77
N LYS A 241 -18.21 3.41 -12.10
CA LYS A 241 -17.95 4.13 -10.86
C LYS A 241 -16.80 5.10 -11.02
N LYS A 242 -16.81 6.14 -10.19
CA LYS A 242 -15.68 7.05 -10.00
C LYS A 242 -15.38 7.23 -8.52
N ILE A 243 -14.12 7.50 -8.24
CA ILE A 243 -13.58 7.78 -6.92
C ILE A 243 -13.96 9.20 -6.52
N LEU A 244 -14.61 9.31 -5.37
CA LEU A 244 -14.76 10.56 -4.62
C LEU A 244 -13.80 10.53 -3.43
N VAL A 245 -12.88 11.49 -3.40
CA VAL A 245 -11.91 11.64 -2.30
C VAL A 245 -12.61 12.13 -1.03
N LEU A 246 -12.41 11.44 0.08
CA LEU A 246 -12.86 11.88 1.40
C LEU A 246 -11.77 12.67 2.13
N PRO A 247 -12.15 13.55 3.08
CA PRO A 247 -11.18 14.25 3.95
C PRO A 247 -10.22 13.30 4.67
N ASN A 248 -10.69 12.09 5.02
CA ASN A 248 -9.87 11.08 5.69
C ASN A 248 -8.65 10.65 4.87
N LEU A 249 -8.72 10.67 3.53
CA LEU A 249 -7.57 10.38 2.67
C LEU A 249 -6.48 11.45 2.82
N LEU A 250 -6.87 12.71 2.97
CA LEU A 250 -5.93 13.82 3.16
C LEU A 250 -5.14 13.62 4.44
N THR A 251 -5.84 13.32 5.55
CA THR A 251 -5.20 13.00 6.83
C THR A 251 -4.34 11.75 6.73
N PHE A 252 -4.82 10.70 6.05
CA PHE A 252 -4.07 9.45 5.87
C PHE A 252 -2.73 9.66 5.15
N VAL A 253 -2.72 10.51 4.12
CA VAL A 253 -1.49 10.88 3.40
C VAL A 253 -0.56 11.74 4.28
N GLN A 254 -1.07 12.76 4.97
CA GLN A 254 -0.29 13.57 5.92
C GLN A 254 0.35 12.71 7.01
N ASP A 255 -0.34 11.64 7.38
CA ASP A 255 0.03 10.70 8.42
C ASP A 255 0.97 9.59 7.96
N LYS A 256 1.56 9.76 6.77
CA LYS A 256 2.48 8.79 6.15
C LYS A 256 1.82 7.43 6.01
N TYR A 257 0.57 7.41 5.55
CA TYR A 257 -0.17 6.20 5.20
C TYR A 257 -0.46 5.28 6.39
N LYS A 258 -0.66 5.84 7.58
CA LYS A 258 -1.08 5.11 8.78
C LYS A 258 -2.53 5.45 9.10
N THR A 259 -3.34 4.42 9.35
CA THR A 259 -4.74 4.61 9.75
C THR A 259 -4.83 5.14 11.18
N SER A 260 -5.97 5.74 11.54
CA SER A 260 -6.22 6.24 12.90
C SER A 260 -6.09 5.15 13.96
N ASP A 261 -6.52 3.93 13.64
CA ASP A 261 -6.42 2.77 14.54
C ASP A 261 -4.96 2.34 14.73
N GLU A 262 -4.17 2.32 13.67
CA GLU A 262 -2.73 2.02 13.75
C GLU A 262 -2.00 3.07 14.57
N LYS A 263 -2.34 4.35 14.40
CA LYS A 263 -1.80 5.42 15.24
C LYS A 263 -2.17 5.23 16.70
N LYS A 264 -3.43 4.91 16.99
CA LYS A 264 -3.88 4.68 18.37
C LYS A 264 -3.08 3.53 18.99
N TYR A 265 -2.96 2.41 18.30
CA TYR A 265 -2.15 1.27 18.72
C TYR A 265 -0.67 1.65 18.95
N PHE A 266 -0.02 2.36 18.03
CA PHE A 266 1.37 2.80 18.20
C PHE A 266 1.54 3.81 19.34
N SER A 267 0.56 4.69 19.55
CA SER A 267 0.57 5.66 20.64
C SER A 267 0.41 4.99 22.00
N GLU A 268 -0.49 4.01 22.10
CA GLU A 268 -0.71 3.19 23.29
C GLU A 268 0.53 2.35 23.58
N LYS A 269 1.14 1.73 22.57
CA LYS A 269 2.41 1.00 22.70
C LYS A 269 3.55 1.90 23.18
N LYS A 270 3.66 3.12 22.66
CA LYS A 270 4.65 4.10 23.14
C LYS A 270 4.39 4.50 24.60
N ARG A 271 3.14 4.74 24.98
CA ARG A 271 2.75 5.05 26.37
C ARG A 271 3.05 3.88 27.30
N ALA A 272 2.75 2.65 26.89
CA ALA A 272 3.05 1.44 27.65
C ALA A 272 4.56 1.26 27.84
N ASN A 273 5.35 1.40 26.76
CA ASN A 273 6.81 1.33 26.84
C ASN A 273 7.39 2.44 27.73
N PHE A 274 6.86 3.65 27.65
CA PHE A 274 7.25 4.76 28.52
C PHE A 274 6.92 4.46 29.99
N ALA A 275 5.72 3.95 30.28
CA ALA A 275 5.33 3.56 31.63
C ALA A 275 6.24 2.46 32.21
N ILE A 276 6.55 1.43 31.41
CA ILE A 276 7.50 0.38 31.78
C ILE A 276 8.87 0.98 32.08
N GLY A 277 9.41 1.82 31.18
CA GLY A 277 10.69 2.49 31.40
C GLY A 277 10.72 3.34 32.66
N THR A 278 9.63 4.09 32.93
CA THR A 278 9.52 4.94 34.12
C THR A 278 9.48 4.11 35.41
N SER A 279 8.75 2.99 35.42
CA SER A 279 8.71 2.07 36.56
C SER A 279 10.08 1.46 36.90
N ILE A 280 10.84 1.07 35.88
CA ILE A 280 12.20 0.54 36.04
C ILE A 280 13.12 1.63 36.58
N LEU A 281 13.03 2.85 36.06
CA LEU A 281 13.84 3.98 36.52
C LEU A 281 13.55 4.33 38.00
N ILE A 282 12.26 4.40 38.38
CA ILE A 282 11.86 4.62 39.77
C ILE A 282 12.37 3.51 40.67
N ALA A 283 12.30 2.25 40.25
CA ALA A 283 12.81 1.12 41.02
C ALA A 283 14.33 1.21 41.24
N ILE A 284 15.10 1.55 40.20
CA ILE A 284 16.56 1.73 40.28
C ILE A 284 16.91 2.89 41.23
N ILE A 285 16.24 4.03 41.09
CA ILE A 285 16.46 5.20 41.95
C ILE A 285 16.09 4.88 43.41
N SER A 286 14.97 4.19 43.63
CA SER A 286 14.53 3.79 44.98
C SER A 286 15.52 2.82 45.63
N PHE A 287 16.07 1.89 44.85
CA PHE A 287 17.09 0.97 45.33
C PHE A 287 18.39 1.70 45.68
N GLY A 288 18.82 2.63 44.82
CA GLY A 288 19.99 3.47 45.06
C GLY A 288 19.85 4.37 46.30
N LEU A 289 18.70 5.02 46.47
CA LEU A 289 18.39 5.84 47.65
C LEU A 289 18.32 4.99 48.92
N SER A 290 17.69 3.81 48.88
CA SER A 290 17.63 2.90 50.03
C SER A 290 19.02 2.45 50.44
N TYR A 291 19.90 2.13 49.48
CA TYR A 291 21.28 1.77 49.75
C TYR A 291 22.08 2.94 50.35
N TYR A 292 21.93 4.14 49.79
CA TYR A 292 22.60 5.34 50.30
C TYR A 292 22.18 5.66 51.74
N LEU A 293 20.88 5.66 52.03
CA LEU A 293 20.35 5.90 53.37
C LEU A 293 20.76 4.80 54.36
N ALA A 294 20.83 3.54 53.92
CA ALA A 294 21.33 2.45 54.76
C ALA A 294 22.80 2.69 55.13
N VAL A 295 23.66 3.05 54.17
CA VAL A 295 25.08 3.36 54.44
C VAL A 295 25.22 4.56 55.39
N ASP A 296 24.45 5.62 55.18
CA ASP A 296 24.49 6.80 56.04
C ASP A 296 24.04 6.48 57.49
N SER A 297 22.96 5.70 57.63
CA SER A 297 22.50 5.23 58.94
C SER A 297 23.57 4.40 59.67
N THR A 298 24.31 3.54 58.95
CA THR A 298 25.38 2.76 59.58
C THR A 298 26.56 3.60 60.06
N ARG A 299 26.84 4.74 59.40
CA ARG A 299 27.87 5.69 59.87
C ARG A 299 27.41 6.39 61.14
N PHE A 300 26.17 6.88 61.15
CA PHE A 300 25.57 7.49 62.34
C PHE A 300 25.60 6.56 63.55
N TRP A 301 25.19 5.29 63.38
CA TRP A 301 25.21 4.32 64.47
C TRP A 301 26.63 3.99 64.96
N LYS A 302 27.63 3.94 64.08
CA LYS A 302 29.03 3.71 64.48
C LYS A 302 29.61 4.88 65.28
N GLU A 303 29.34 6.11 64.86
CA GLU A 303 29.80 7.31 65.54
C GLU A 303 29.15 7.43 66.93
N ASN A 304 27.85 7.15 67.01
CA ASN A 304 27.13 7.20 68.28
C ASN A 304 27.60 6.10 69.26
N GLU A 305 27.89 4.89 68.77
CA GLU A 305 28.46 3.82 69.58
C GLU A 305 29.88 4.16 70.09
N GLN A 306 30.69 4.85 69.29
CA GLN A 306 32.00 5.32 69.71
C GLN A 306 31.90 6.37 70.82
N ASN A 307 31.02 7.37 70.66
CA ASN A 307 30.78 8.40 71.67
C ASN A 307 30.32 7.80 73.00
N ARG A 308 29.45 6.78 72.97
CA ARG A 308 29.01 6.07 74.17
C ARG A 308 30.14 5.35 74.89
N LYS A 309 31.07 4.73 74.14
CA LYS A 309 32.25 4.08 74.73
C LYS A 309 33.20 5.08 75.35
N GLU A 310 33.43 6.21 74.69
CA GLU A 310 34.27 7.29 75.22
C GLU A 310 33.67 7.86 76.51
N GLN A 311 32.37 8.17 76.54
CA GLN A 311 31.67 8.61 77.74
C GLN A 311 31.74 7.59 78.87
N SER A 312 31.52 6.30 78.58
CA SER A 312 31.63 5.24 79.59
C SER A 312 33.04 5.10 80.15
N THR A 313 34.07 5.31 79.32
CA THR A 313 35.48 5.23 79.76
C THR A 313 35.83 6.39 80.67
N ILE A 314 35.40 7.60 80.32
CA ILE A 314 35.57 8.80 81.15
C ILE A 314 34.85 8.63 82.49
N MET A 315 33.61 8.13 82.46
CA MET A 315 32.82 7.92 83.68
C MET A 315 33.45 6.88 84.59
N ASN A 316 33.97 5.77 84.04
CA ASN A 316 34.67 4.76 84.83
C ASN A 316 35.96 5.32 85.45
N SER A 317 36.76 6.09 84.69
CA SER A 317 37.97 6.72 85.21
C SER A 317 37.68 7.71 86.35
N ASN A 318 36.59 8.48 86.24
CA ASN A 318 36.18 9.40 87.30
C ASN A 318 35.69 8.65 88.55
N LEU A 319 34.98 7.53 88.38
CA LEU A 319 34.55 6.69 89.50
C LEU A 319 35.74 6.03 90.21
N GLU A 320 36.76 5.60 89.47
CA GLU A 320 38.02 5.10 90.05
C GLU A 320 38.72 6.19 90.87
N ASN A 321 38.87 7.40 90.33
CA ASN A 321 39.46 8.53 91.06
C ASN A 321 38.70 8.86 92.34
N ILE A 322 37.35 8.92 92.29
CA ILE A 322 36.53 9.18 93.48
C ILE A 322 36.72 8.07 94.52
N ASN A 323 36.80 6.81 94.08
CA ASN A 323 37.01 5.69 94.98
C ASN A 323 38.39 5.74 95.66
N ASP A 324 39.43 6.15 94.93
CA ASP A 324 40.77 6.33 95.49
C ASP A 324 40.80 7.45 96.54
N ILE A 325 40.18 8.61 96.26
CA ILE A 325 40.10 9.73 97.21
C ILE A 325 39.29 9.34 98.46
N LEU A 326 38.20 8.58 98.29
CA LEU A 326 37.42 8.07 99.43
C LEU A 326 38.23 7.11 100.29
N LEU A 327 39.08 6.28 99.68
CA LEU A 327 39.92 5.32 100.39
C LEU A 327 41.02 6.05 101.18
N GLU A 328 41.62 7.09 100.61
CA GLU A 328 42.57 7.98 101.28
C GLU A 328 41.92 8.72 102.46
N ALA A 329 40.75 9.34 102.26
CA ALA A 329 40.01 10.01 103.34
C ALA A 329 39.62 9.05 104.47
N ASN A 330 39.31 7.78 104.14
CA ASN A 330 38.98 6.78 105.16
C ASN A 330 40.22 6.34 105.96
N GLN A 331 41.39 6.24 105.33
CA GLN A 331 42.66 6.01 106.03
C GLN A 331 43.01 7.18 106.95
N GLU A 332 42.87 8.42 106.46
CA GLU A 332 43.08 9.63 107.27
C GLU A 332 42.12 9.68 108.49
N LEU A 333 40.87 9.27 108.31
CA LEU A 333 39.88 9.16 109.39
C LEU A 333 40.26 8.08 110.42
N GLU A 334 40.80 6.93 110.00
CA GLU A 334 41.33 5.92 110.91
C GLU A 334 42.53 6.45 111.70
N GLU A 335 43.44 7.18 111.06
CA GLU A 335 44.57 7.81 111.75
C GLU A 335 44.14 8.87 112.76
N ILE A 336 43.08 9.64 112.46
CA ILE A 336 42.47 10.59 113.40
C ILE A 336 41.91 9.83 114.60
N ARG A 337 41.16 8.74 114.35
CA ARG A 337 40.58 7.91 115.41
C ARG A 337 41.65 7.38 116.36
N ASP A 338 42.76 6.88 115.83
CA ASP A 338 43.89 6.39 116.62
C ASP A 338 44.61 7.52 117.37
N SER A 339 44.71 8.71 116.77
CA SER A 339 45.31 9.90 117.41
C SER A 339 44.46 10.42 118.59
N ILE A 340 43.12 10.35 118.48
CA ILE A 340 42.17 10.67 119.57
C ILE A 340 42.35 9.68 120.74
N GLN A 341 42.50 8.39 120.45
CA GLN A 341 42.68 7.36 121.48
C GLN A 341 44.00 7.51 122.25
N ASN A 342 45.04 8.06 121.62
CA ASN A 342 46.37 8.22 122.20
C ASN A 342 46.64 9.59 122.85
N GLY A 343 45.65 10.50 122.90
CA GLY A 343 45.73 11.76 123.64
C GLY A 343 46.69 12.80 123.05
N ASN A 344 46.81 12.87 121.73
CA ASN A 344 47.71 13.79 121.03
C ASN A 344 46.99 15.11 120.64
N GLU A 345 47.66 16.26 120.78
CA GLU A 345 47.05 17.61 120.61
C GLU A 345 46.91 18.08 119.14
N ASP A 346 47.39 17.31 118.15
CA ASP A 346 47.45 17.73 116.74
C ASP A 346 46.23 17.32 115.88
N LEU A 347 45.03 17.41 116.47
CA LEU A 347 43.78 16.96 115.86
C LEU A 347 43.23 17.93 114.80
N TYR A 348 43.57 19.21 114.92
CA TYR A 348 43.04 20.26 114.05
C TYR A 348 43.59 20.17 112.63
N GLU A 349 44.85 19.80 112.45
CA GLU A 349 45.48 19.71 111.13
C GLU A 349 44.92 18.53 110.33
N LYS A 350 44.74 17.37 110.98
CA LYS A 350 44.17 16.18 110.33
C LYS A 350 42.70 16.32 109.96
N ILE A 351 41.90 16.99 110.80
CA ILE A 351 40.48 17.30 110.47
C ILE A 351 40.39 18.23 109.25
N ASN A 352 41.33 19.18 109.10
CA ASN A 352 41.38 20.05 107.93
C ASN A 352 41.79 19.29 106.65
N GLN A 353 42.67 18.29 106.75
CA GLN A 353 43.03 17.43 105.60
C GLN A 353 41.82 16.64 105.10
N VAL A 354 41.11 15.95 106.00
CA VAL A 354 39.88 15.21 105.65
C VAL A 354 38.81 16.12 105.04
N ASN A 355 38.61 17.32 105.61
CA ASN A 355 37.68 18.30 105.03
C ASN A 355 38.09 18.77 103.63
N THR A 356 39.40 18.86 103.36
CA THR A 356 39.91 19.21 102.03
C THR A 356 39.63 18.08 101.05
N SER A 357 39.94 16.83 101.41
CA SER A 357 39.65 15.64 100.60
C SER A 357 38.14 15.50 100.31
N MET A 358 37.28 15.76 101.30
CA MET A 358 35.82 15.74 101.12
C MET A 358 35.30 16.87 100.25
N ASN A 359 35.92 18.05 100.27
CA ASN A 359 35.56 19.15 99.37
C ASN A 359 35.99 18.84 97.92
N THR A 360 37.16 18.24 97.71
CA THR A 360 37.60 17.79 96.38
C THR A 360 36.65 16.74 95.80
N ILE A 361 36.21 15.75 96.60
CA ILE A 361 35.19 14.76 96.18
C ILE A 361 33.89 15.46 95.77
N LYS A 362 33.48 16.48 96.51
CA LYS A 362 32.25 17.22 96.22
C LYS A 362 32.35 17.97 94.88
N GLU A 363 33.48 18.64 94.62
CA GLU A 363 33.73 19.35 93.36
C GLU A 363 33.79 18.38 92.17
N ASP A 364 34.40 17.21 92.33
CA ASP A 364 34.46 16.19 91.27
C ASP A 364 33.08 15.57 90.97
N ILE A 365 32.23 15.38 91.99
CA ILE A 365 30.83 14.93 91.80
C ILE A 365 29.98 16.00 91.10
N GLU A 366 30.15 17.28 91.46
CA GLU A 366 29.44 18.38 90.81
C GLU A 366 29.86 18.51 89.34
N ALA A 367 31.15 18.38 89.03
CA ALA A 367 31.69 18.39 87.66
C ALA A 367 31.20 17.23 86.78
N ILE A 368 30.88 16.08 87.38
CA ILE A 368 30.24 14.94 86.68
C ILE A 368 28.76 15.21 86.41
N SER A 369 28.06 15.97 87.26
CA SER A 369 26.61 16.22 87.10
C SER A 369 26.27 17.31 86.08
N GLU A 370 27.23 18.21 85.78
CA GLU A 370 27.07 19.32 84.84
C GLU A 370 27.47 19.00 83.39
N ARG A 371 27.99 17.79 83.12
CA ARG A 371 28.39 17.31 81.79
C ARG A 371 27.49 16.19 81.30
#